data_AF-A0A821M8S4-F1
#
_entry.id   AF-A0A821M8S4-F1
#
_cell.length_a   1.000
_cell.length_b   1.000
_cell.length_c   1.000
_cell.angle_alpha   90.00
_cell.angle_beta   90.00
_cell.angle_gamma   90.00
#
_symmetry.space_group_name_H-M   'P 1'
#
loop_
_entity.id
_entity.type
_entity.pdbx_description
1 polymer ?
#
loop_
_entity_poly.entity_id
_entity_poly.type
_entity_poly.pdbx_seq_one_letter_code
_entity_poly.pdbx_strand_id
1 'polypeptide(L)'
;MPRKPCYWTRRLELQLVEFVRQKEFIWKPIGNTNHHIQQKYKAYAEFASILGPGFTARSVRDRWVNIRSTFNHNLRKVLKSQETAKCPEEVYTPCWPLWKPLQFLKDPSKSEDSFYEEYSAIESSLKPEPNLSETLISIRQRGQHIDRPKKKTKKKFKQCKDILDNLLIAMAPLKTSSEGSSYWYFGRHVTERLNAMRSIDAKCAGQEILKLLEGNENSQLNSLGS
;
A
#
# COMPACT_ATOMS: atom_id res chain seq x y z
N MET A 1 -17.29 20.99 12.41
CA MET A 1 -16.55 20.95 13.69
C MET A 1 -15.10 20.56 13.43
N PRO A 2 -14.12 21.34 13.89
CA PRO A 2 -12.71 20.96 13.80
C PRO A 2 -12.47 19.69 14.62
N ARG A 3 -11.84 18.68 14.01
CA ARG A 3 -11.51 17.43 14.70
C ARG A 3 -10.35 17.72 15.66
N LYS A 4 -10.56 17.49 16.95
CA LYS A 4 -9.47 17.56 17.94
C LYS A 4 -8.39 16.54 17.55
N PRO A 5 -7.10 16.92 17.52
CA PRO A 5 -6.02 15.95 17.30
C PRO A 5 -6.03 14.90 18.42
N CYS A 6 -6.03 13.62 18.07
CA CYS A 6 -5.88 12.53 19.03
C CYS A 6 -4.40 12.24 19.25
N TYR A 7 -3.95 12.29 20.49
CA TYR A 7 -2.57 12.02 20.87
C TYR A 7 -2.42 10.58 21.35
N TRP A 8 -1.49 9.84 20.75
CA TRP A 8 -1.17 8.48 21.14
C TRP A 8 0.02 8.48 22.08
N THR A 9 -0.20 8.09 23.33
CA THR A 9 0.88 7.81 24.28
C THR A 9 1.26 6.34 24.22
N ARG A 10 2.45 6.00 24.70
CA ARG A 10 2.92 4.61 24.78
C ARG A 10 1.93 3.71 25.55
N ARG A 11 1.30 4.21 26.62
CA ARG A 11 0.29 3.48 27.39
C ARG A 11 -0.92 3.11 26.53
N LEU A 12 -1.45 4.07 25.77
CA LEU A 12 -2.59 3.82 24.87
C LEU A 12 -2.24 2.85 23.75
N GLU A 13 -1.00 2.90 23.26
CA GLU A 13 -0.53 1.96 22.24
C GLU A 13 -0.43 0.54 22.78
N LEU A 14 0.08 0.36 24.00
CA LEU A 14 0.10 -0.94 24.66
C LEU A 14 -1.32 -1.48 24.88
N GLN A 15 -2.26 -0.64 25.33
CA GLN A 15 -3.67 -1.01 25.44
C GLN A 15 -4.27 -1.41 24.09
N LEU A 16 -3.93 -0.71 23.00
CA LEU A 16 -4.37 -1.07 21.66
C LEU A 16 -3.80 -2.43 21.23
N VAL A 17 -2.51 -2.68 21.50
CA VAL A 17 -1.88 -3.97 21.19
C VAL A 17 -2.58 -5.11 21.93
N GLU A 18 -2.85 -4.94 23.21
CA GLU A 18 -3.54 -5.95 24.02
C GLU A 18 -4.97 -6.19 23.54
N PHE A 19 -5.71 -5.13 23.25
CA PHE A 19 -7.05 -5.21 22.66
C PHE A 19 -7.06 -5.98 21.34
N VAL A 20 -6.09 -5.70 20.47
CA VAL A 20 -5.97 -6.39 19.18
C VAL A 20 -5.57 -7.85 19.38
N ARG A 21 -4.66 -8.15 20.32
CA ARG A 21 -4.26 -9.52 20.65
C ARG A 21 -5.47 -10.39 20.99
N GLN A 22 -6.35 -9.89 21.86
CA GLN A 22 -7.58 -10.56 22.29
C GLN A 22 -8.59 -10.78 21.14
N LYS A 23 -8.58 -9.93 20.12
CA LYS A 23 -9.51 -9.97 18.99
C LYS A 23 -8.82 -10.50 17.74
N GLU A 24 -8.68 -11.82 17.69
CA GLU A 24 -7.96 -12.51 16.62
C GLU A 24 -8.39 -12.13 15.20
N PHE A 25 -9.69 -11.88 14.99
CA PHE A 25 -10.23 -11.47 13.70
C PHE A 25 -9.68 -10.15 13.17
N ILE A 26 -9.05 -9.34 14.01
CA ILE A 26 -8.40 -8.09 13.62
C ILE A 26 -7.08 -8.37 12.90
N TRP A 27 -6.24 -9.25 13.44
CA TRP A 27 -4.86 -9.44 13.00
C TRP A 27 -4.63 -10.71 12.19
N LYS A 28 -5.40 -11.78 12.44
CA LYS A 28 -5.39 -12.99 11.62
C LYS A 28 -5.88 -12.66 10.20
N PRO A 29 -5.32 -13.30 9.17
CA PRO A 29 -5.76 -13.14 7.79
C PRO A 29 -7.10 -13.85 7.56
N ILE A 30 -8.17 -13.31 8.14
CA ILE A 30 -9.54 -13.71 7.85
C ILE A 30 -9.98 -12.97 6.58
N GLY A 31 -10.72 -13.65 5.70
CA GLY A 31 -11.06 -13.19 4.35
C GLY A 31 -11.49 -11.72 4.26
N ASN A 32 -11.30 -11.08 3.11
CA ASN A 32 -11.56 -9.64 2.94
C ASN A 32 -13.01 -9.29 2.56
N THR A 33 -13.98 -10.01 3.13
CA THR A 33 -15.41 -9.76 2.89
C THR A 33 -15.85 -8.45 3.55
N ASN A 34 -16.85 -7.77 2.97
CA ASN A 34 -17.46 -6.58 3.58
C ASN A 34 -17.86 -6.81 5.05
N HIS A 35 -18.35 -8.00 5.38
CA HIS A 35 -18.65 -8.40 6.76
C HIS A 35 -17.44 -8.32 7.69
N HIS A 36 -16.29 -8.88 7.30
CA HIS A 36 -15.07 -8.83 8.12
C HIS A 36 -14.51 -7.40 8.24
N ILE A 37 -14.63 -6.59 7.19
CA ILE A 37 -14.26 -5.17 7.24
C ILE A 37 -15.13 -4.43 8.27
N GLN A 38 -16.45 -4.67 8.27
CA GLN A 38 -17.38 -4.08 9.22
C GLN A 38 -17.13 -4.57 10.66
N GLN A 39 -16.83 -5.86 10.86
CA GLN A 39 -16.47 -6.41 12.16
C GLN A 39 -15.22 -5.75 12.74
N LYS A 40 -14.15 -5.60 11.93
CA LYS A 40 -12.95 -4.86 12.32
C LYS A 40 -13.28 -3.41 12.67
N TYR A 41 -14.12 -2.76 11.87
CA TYR A 41 -14.52 -1.38 12.11
C TYR A 41 -15.31 -1.24 13.43
N LYS A 42 -16.24 -2.15 13.72
CA LYS A 42 -16.96 -2.21 14.99
C LYS A 42 -16.00 -2.36 16.18
N ALA A 43 -15.03 -3.26 16.08
CA ALA A 43 -14.02 -3.42 17.14
C ALA A 43 -13.20 -2.14 17.36
N TYR A 44 -12.77 -1.47 16.29
CA TYR A 44 -12.07 -0.19 16.45
C TYR A 44 -12.95 0.93 17.00
N ALA A 45 -14.24 0.92 16.69
CA ALA A 45 -15.21 1.87 17.26
C ALA A 45 -15.40 1.66 18.76
N GLU A 46 -15.50 0.40 19.20
CA GLU A 46 -15.56 0.01 20.61
C GLU A 46 -14.31 0.46 21.38
N PHE A 47 -13.12 0.21 20.83
CA PHE A 47 -11.88 0.70 21.45
C PHE A 47 -11.84 2.24 21.51
N ALA A 48 -12.27 2.92 20.44
CA ALA A 48 -12.34 4.37 20.42
C ALA A 48 -13.30 4.93 21.48
N SER A 49 -14.43 4.27 21.74
CA SER A 49 -15.35 4.71 22.80
C SER A 49 -14.76 4.58 24.20
N ILE A 50 -13.89 3.58 24.45
CA ILE A 50 -13.19 3.41 25.73
C ILE A 50 -12.16 4.53 25.96
N LEU A 51 -11.47 4.96 24.90
CA LEU A 51 -10.47 6.02 24.97
C LEU A 51 -11.07 7.42 25.18
N GLY A 52 -12.35 7.59 24.85
CA GLY A 52 -13.08 8.84 25.05
C GLY A 52 -12.99 9.83 23.88
N PRO A 53 -13.37 11.10 24.12
CA PRO A 53 -13.57 12.08 23.05
C PRO A 53 -12.28 12.42 22.33
N GLY A 54 -12.32 12.38 20.99
CA GLY A 54 -11.17 12.65 20.11
C GLY A 54 -10.65 11.42 19.38
N PHE A 55 -10.91 10.22 19.90
CA PHE A 55 -10.61 8.97 19.20
C PHE A 55 -11.76 8.56 18.28
N THR A 56 -11.42 8.02 17.11
CA THR A 56 -12.39 7.49 16.15
C THR A 56 -11.92 6.11 15.69
N ALA A 57 -12.84 5.27 15.23
CA ALA A 57 -12.48 3.98 14.65
C ALA A 57 -11.40 4.11 13.55
N ARG A 58 -11.46 5.20 12.77
CA ARG A 58 -10.43 5.53 11.78
C ARG A 58 -9.07 5.82 12.42
N SER A 59 -8.99 6.67 13.45
CA SER A 59 -7.69 7.00 14.07
C SER A 59 -7.07 5.80 14.79
N VAL A 60 -7.89 4.94 15.41
CA VAL A 60 -7.45 3.67 16.00
C VAL A 60 -6.90 2.73 14.94
N ARG A 61 -7.64 2.52 13.84
CA ARG A 61 -7.18 1.70 12.71
C ARG A 61 -5.87 2.23 12.13
N ASP A 62 -5.80 3.53 11.88
CA ASP A 62 -4.64 4.16 11.25
C ASP A 62 -3.41 4.01 12.18
N ARG A 63 -3.59 4.11 13.52
CA ARG A 63 -2.53 3.81 14.49
C ARG A 63 -2.11 2.35 14.47
N TRP A 64 -3.06 1.41 14.47
CA TRP A 64 -2.76 -0.02 14.40
C TRP A 64 -1.96 -0.38 13.14
N VAL A 65 -2.35 0.15 11.99
CA VAL A 65 -1.61 -0.04 10.72
C VAL A 65 -0.17 0.43 10.84
N ASN A 66 0.07 1.59 11.47
CA ASN A 66 1.41 2.10 11.70
C ASN A 66 2.23 1.18 12.62
N ILE A 67 1.65 0.74 13.75
CA ILE A 67 2.28 -0.20 14.68
C ILE A 67 2.68 -1.50 13.95
N ARG A 68 1.73 -2.12 13.23
CA ARG A 68 1.99 -3.35 12.47
C ARG A 68 3.07 -3.17 11.40
N SER A 69 3.11 -2.02 10.74
CA SER A 69 4.13 -1.70 9.74
C SER A 69 5.53 -1.61 10.35
N THR A 70 5.66 -0.90 11.49
CA THR A 70 6.91 -0.81 12.25
C THR A 70 7.36 -2.18 12.76
N PHE A 71 6.43 -3.01 13.23
CA PHE A 71 6.72 -4.38 13.64
C PHE A 71 7.30 -5.20 12.49
N ASN A 72 6.60 -5.23 11.34
CA ASN A 72 7.04 -5.99 10.17
C ASN A 72 8.40 -5.50 9.63
N HIS A 73 8.69 -4.20 9.74
CA HIS A 73 9.99 -3.66 9.40
C HIS A 73 11.09 -4.19 10.34
N ASN A 74 10.88 -4.12 11.65
CA ASN A 74 11.81 -4.67 12.63
C ASN A 74 11.97 -6.18 12.47
N LEU A 75 10.88 -6.92 12.23
CA LEU A 75 10.91 -8.36 11.99
C LEU A 75 11.83 -8.72 10.83
N ARG A 76 11.74 -8.01 9.69
CA ARG A 76 12.65 -8.22 8.57
C ARG A 76 14.11 -7.95 8.93
N LYS A 77 14.40 -6.95 9.76
CA LYS A 77 15.78 -6.66 10.23
C LYS A 77 16.30 -7.79 11.11
N VAL A 78 15.46 -8.29 12.02
CA VAL A 78 15.80 -9.43 12.90
C VAL A 78 16.10 -10.66 12.06
N LEU A 79 15.19 -11.05 11.15
CA LEU A 79 15.38 -12.21 10.28
C LEU A 79 16.66 -12.10 9.44
N LYS A 80 16.90 -10.93 8.83
CA LYS A 80 18.12 -10.68 8.06
C LYS A 80 19.38 -10.79 8.92
N SER A 81 19.34 -10.28 10.15
CA SER A 81 20.50 -10.41 11.05
C SER A 81 20.74 -11.85 11.49
N GLN A 82 19.68 -12.64 11.67
CA GLN A 82 19.80 -14.06 12.01
C GLN A 82 20.44 -14.87 10.89
N GLU A 83 20.18 -14.53 9.63
CA GLU A 83 20.80 -15.18 8.47
C GLU A 83 22.32 -14.92 8.39
N THR A 84 22.78 -13.76 8.85
CA THR A 84 24.19 -13.35 8.77
C THR A 84 24.98 -13.57 10.05
N ALA A 85 24.30 -13.72 11.19
CA ALA A 85 24.92 -13.83 12.50
C ALA A 85 25.61 -15.19 12.67
N LYS A 86 26.83 -15.16 13.21
CA LYS A 86 27.56 -16.39 13.60
C LYS A 86 27.23 -16.82 15.03
N CYS A 87 26.84 -15.85 15.86
CA CYS A 87 26.52 -16.04 17.28
C CYS A 87 25.19 -15.33 17.61
N PRO A 88 24.44 -15.83 18.60
CA PRO A 88 23.14 -15.25 18.97
C PRO A 88 23.24 -13.82 19.50
N GLU A 89 24.36 -13.40 20.11
CA GLU A 89 24.52 -12.01 20.57
C GLU A 89 24.65 -11.00 19.42
N GLU A 90 24.98 -11.44 18.20
CA GLU A 90 25.09 -10.60 17.01
C GLU A 90 23.72 -10.30 16.37
N VAL A 91 22.68 -11.02 16.79
CA VAL A 91 21.32 -10.86 16.25
C VAL A 91 20.75 -9.50 16.68
N TYR A 92 20.29 -8.72 15.70
CA TYR A 92 19.68 -7.43 15.94
C TYR A 92 18.45 -7.58 16.85
N THR A 93 18.45 -6.87 17.97
CA THR A 93 17.31 -6.79 18.89
C THR A 93 16.69 -5.39 18.86
N PRO A 94 15.44 -5.24 18.38
CA PRO A 94 14.79 -3.93 18.33
C PRO A 94 14.57 -3.35 19.73
N CYS A 95 15.05 -2.13 19.98
CA CYS A 95 14.79 -1.38 21.22
C CYS A 95 13.39 -0.72 21.27
N TRP A 96 12.45 -1.22 20.46
CA TRP A 96 11.13 -0.62 20.34
C TRP A 96 10.19 -1.18 21.42
N PRO A 97 9.56 -0.33 22.26
CA PRO A 97 8.73 -0.78 23.37
C PRO A 97 7.61 -1.79 23.05
N LEU A 98 7.05 -1.70 21.85
CA LEU A 98 5.96 -2.59 21.43
C LEU A 98 6.47 -3.91 20.84
N TRP A 99 7.79 -4.10 20.74
CA TRP A 99 8.39 -5.29 20.15
C TRP A 99 8.00 -6.58 20.87
N LYS A 100 8.17 -6.65 22.19
CA LYS A 100 7.81 -7.84 22.99
C LYS A 100 6.28 -8.11 22.97
N PRO A 101 5.41 -7.12 23.21
CA PRO A 101 3.95 -7.35 23.15
C PRO A 101 3.42 -7.79 21.78
N LEU A 102 4.12 -7.49 20.68
CA LEU A 102 3.69 -7.84 19.32
C LEU A 102 4.20 -9.20 18.83
N GLN A 103 4.90 -9.98 19.67
CA GLN A 103 5.43 -11.29 19.24
C GLN A 103 4.34 -12.27 18.80
N PHE A 104 3.10 -12.14 19.28
CA PHE A 104 1.95 -12.95 18.82
C PHE A 104 1.63 -12.80 17.33
N LEU A 105 2.18 -11.78 16.66
CA LEU A 105 2.04 -11.60 15.22
C LEU A 105 3.02 -12.47 14.41
N LYS A 106 4.04 -13.06 15.05
CA LYS A 106 4.90 -14.07 14.42
C LYS A 106 4.09 -15.35 14.28
N ASP A 107 4.09 -15.93 13.08
CA ASP A 107 3.38 -17.15 12.66
C ASP A 107 2.35 -17.74 13.65
N PRO A 108 1.04 -17.62 13.38
CA PRO A 108 0.00 -18.20 14.24
C PRO A 108 0.02 -19.75 14.28
N SER A 109 0.92 -20.39 13.50
CA SER A 109 1.12 -21.84 13.49
C SER A 109 2.24 -22.34 14.40
N LYS A 110 2.98 -21.45 15.10
CA LYS A 110 4.21 -21.81 15.83
C LYS A 110 4.29 -21.35 17.30
N SER A 111 3.23 -20.81 17.91
CA SER A 111 3.34 -20.27 19.28
C SER A 111 2.26 -20.77 20.23
N GLU A 112 2.48 -21.96 20.78
CA GLU A 112 2.09 -22.32 22.15
C GLU A 112 3.39 -22.80 22.79
N ASP A 113 4.21 -21.86 23.26
CA ASP A 113 5.11 -22.07 24.39
C ASP A 113 5.89 -20.79 24.71
N SER A 114 5.73 -20.36 25.96
CA SER A 114 6.69 -19.61 26.77
C SER A 114 6.77 -18.07 26.67
N PHE A 115 6.52 -17.51 27.86
CA PHE A 115 6.99 -16.23 28.41
C PHE A 115 6.19 -14.96 28.10
N TYR A 116 5.04 -14.83 28.76
CA TYR A 116 4.40 -13.54 29.02
C TYR A 116 4.69 -13.13 30.46
N GLU A 117 5.69 -12.27 30.66
CA GLU A 117 5.79 -11.52 31.92
C GLU A 117 4.61 -10.54 31.97
N GLU A 118 3.77 -10.74 32.97
CA GLU A 118 2.65 -9.90 33.33
C GLU A 118 3.15 -8.50 33.70
N TYR A 119 2.83 -7.50 32.86
CA TYR A 119 3.17 -6.10 33.14
C TYR A 119 2.26 -5.57 34.26
N SER A 120 2.68 -5.76 35.50
CA SER A 120 2.14 -5.03 36.63
C SER A 120 2.48 -3.54 36.50
N ALA A 121 1.45 -2.70 36.66
CA ALA A 121 1.56 -1.26 36.65
C ALA A 121 2.41 -0.82 37.86
N ILE A 122 3.63 -0.33 37.60
CA ILE A 122 4.44 0.29 38.66
C ILE A 122 4.15 1.78 38.70
N GLU A 123 3.63 2.13 39.87
CA GLU A 123 3.40 3.44 40.43
C GLU A 123 4.69 4.27 40.54
N SER A 124 4.49 5.58 40.47
CA SER A 124 5.46 6.67 40.58
C SER A 124 6.55 6.50 41.65
N SER A 125 7.81 6.68 41.25
CA SER A 125 8.87 7.23 42.12
C SER A 125 10.00 7.84 41.28
N LEU A 126 10.26 9.12 41.54
CA LEU A 126 11.29 9.99 40.95
C LEU A 126 12.70 9.61 41.41
N LYS A 127 13.71 9.75 40.53
CA LYS A 127 15.03 10.39 40.78
C LYS A 127 15.90 10.45 39.48
N PRO A 128 16.98 11.25 39.44
CA PRO A 128 17.22 12.24 38.37
C PRO A 128 18.13 11.79 37.22
N GLU A 129 18.02 12.54 36.13
CA GLU A 129 18.83 12.58 34.89
C GLU A 129 20.31 12.22 35.03
N PRO A 130 20.89 11.65 33.95
CA PRO A 130 22.01 12.36 33.35
C PRO A 130 21.85 12.58 31.83
N ASN A 131 21.80 13.86 31.49
CA ASN A 131 22.32 14.53 30.30
C ASN A 131 23.09 13.64 29.30
N LEU A 132 22.50 13.38 28.13
CA LEU A 132 23.24 12.99 26.92
C LEU A 132 22.61 13.59 25.66
N SER A 133 23.23 14.68 25.20
CA SER A 133 23.40 15.08 23.79
C SER A 133 22.22 14.83 22.84
N GLU A 134 21.34 15.83 22.81
CA GLU A 134 20.72 16.42 21.62
C GLU A 134 21.15 15.82 20.26
N THR A 135 20.51 14.70 19.88
CA THR A 135 20.42 14.30 18.47
C THR A 135 18.99 14.58 18.03
N LEU A 136 18.75 15.81 17.58
CA LEU A 136 17.53 16.22 16.90
C LEU A 136 17.33 15.36 15.64
N ILE A 137 16.67 14.21 15.80
CA ILE A 137 16.01 13.57 14.66
C ILE A 137 14.85 14.51 14.31
N SER A 138 15.03 15.31 13.26
CA SER A 138 13.97 16.14 12.69
C SER A 138 12.79 15.24 12.33
N ILE A 139 11.81 15.14 13.23
CA ILE A 139 10.53 14.50 12.97
C ILE A 139 9.84 15.41 11.96
N ARG A 140 9.94 15.04 10.68
CA ARG A 140 9.20 15.73 9.61
C ARG A 140 7.73 15.71 9.98
N GLN A 141 7.18 16.88 10.30
CA GLN A 141 5.75 17.08 10.42
C GLN A 141 5.10 16.67 9.10
N ARG A 142 4.44 15.52 9.10
CA ARG A 142 3.74 14.97 7.94
C ARG A 142 2.39 15.70 7.82
N GLY A 143 2.46 16.99 7.48
CA GLY A 143 1.32 17.89 7.37
C GLY A 143 1.36 18.79 6.12
N GLN A 144 2.32 18.59 5.22
CA GLN A 144 2.34 19.27 3.92
C GLN A 144 1.90 18.26 2.86
N HIS A 145 0.72 18.52 2.27
CA HIS A 145 0.25 17.83 1.08
C HIS A 145 1.15 18.21 -0.08
N ILE A 146 2.16 17.39 -0.35
CA ILE A 146 2.91 17.49 -1.60
C ILE A 146 2.09 16.69 -2.62
N ASP A 147 1.62 17.36 -3.68
CA ASP A 147 1.04 16.73 -4.86
C ASP A 147 2.05 15.72 -5.42
N ARG A 148 1.85 14.45 -5.04
CA ARG A 148 2.70 13.35 -5.47
C ARG A 148 2.13 12.81 -6.78
N PRO A 149 2.84 12.91 -7.92
CA PRO A 149 2.42 12.24 -9.14
C PRO A 149 2.46 10.73 -8.88
N LYS A 150 1.34 10.04 -9.12
CA LYS A 150 1.23 8.59 -9.01
C LYS A 150 2.05 7.92 -10.13
N LYS A 151 3.37 7.79 -9.95
CA LYS A 151 4.18 6.86 -10.75
C LYS A 151 4.02 5.44 -10.19
N LYS A 152 3.29 4.60 -10.92
CA LYS A 152 3.16 3.16 -10.68
C LYS A 152 4.52 2.49 -10.84
N THR A 153 4.73 1.52 -9.97
CA THR A 153 5.88 0.64 -9.74
C THR A 153 6.56 0.07 -10.98
N LYS A 154 7.90 0.09 -11.00
CA LYS A 154 8.73 -0.70 -11.93
C LYS A 154 8.49 -2.19 -11.68
N LYS A 155 7.85 -2.88 -12.64
CA LYS A 155 7.92 -4.34 -12.83
C LYS A 155 8.73 -4.59 -14.11
N LYS A 156 9.99 -4.16 -14.14
CA LYS A 156 10.85 -4.27 -15.32
C LYS A 156 11.59 -5.60 -15.31
N PHE A 157 11.08 -6.56 -16.09
CA PHE A 157 11.86 -7.42 -17.01
C PHE A 157 10.94 -8.38 -17.79
N LYS A 158 9.76 -8.74 -17.25
CA LYS A 158 8.75 -9.52 -18.00
C LYS A 158 7.92 -8.68 -18.97
N GLN A 159 7.62 -7.43 -18.62
CA GLN A 159 6.86 -6.51 -19.48
C GLN A 159 7.54 -6.23 -20.83
N CYS A 160 8.88 -6.22 -20.92
CA CYS A 160 9.55 -6.00 -22.20
C CYS A 160 9.41 -7.20 -23.13
N LYS A 161 9.40 -8.44 -22.61
CA LYS A 161 9.09 -9.63 -23.41
C LYS A 161 7.64 -9.62 -23.84
N ASP A 162 6.70 -9.37 -22.93
CA ASP A 162 5.28 -9.28 -23.28
C ASP A 162 5.03 -8.19 -24.32
N ILE A 163 5.68 -7.04 -24.21
CA ILE A 163 5.57 -5.95 -25.19
C ILE A 163 6.19 -6.36 -26.54
N LEU A 164 7.37 -7.00 -26.54
CA LEU A 164 8.02 -7.48 -27.76
C LEU A 164 7.22 -8.59 -28.44
N ASP A 165 6.66 -9.54 -27.68
CA ASP A 165 5.81 -10.61 -28.18
C ASP A 165 4.49 -10.05 -28.73
N ASN A 166 3.86 -9.10 -28.03
CA ASN A 166 2.68 -8.41 -28.53
C ASN A 166 2.98 -7.58 -29.78
N LEU A 167 4.17 -6.98 -29.89
CA LEU A 167 4.61 -6.27 -31.08
C LEU A 167 4.85 -7.24 -32.24
N LEU A 168 5.45 -8.40 -31.97
CA LEU A 168 5.67 -9.49 -32.94
C LEU A 168 4.35 -10.06 -33.45
N ILE A 169 3.37 -10.26 -32.56
CA ILE A 169 2.01 -10.71 -32.91
C ILE A 169 1.28 -9.63 -33.73
N ALA A 170 1.41 -8.36 -33.36
CA ALA A 170 0.78 -7.25 -34.08
C ALA A 170 1.41 -7.01 -35.47
N MET A 171 2.70 -7.30 -35.62
CA MET A 171 3.45 -7.12 -36.87
C MET A 171 3.49 -8.38 -37.74
N ALA A 172 3.10 -9.55 -37.22
CA ALA A 172 3.03 -10.79 -37.99
C ALA A 172 2.22 -10.69 -39.30
N PRO A 173 1.07 -9.97 -39.35
CA PRO A 173 0.30 -9.81 -40.57
C PRO A 173 0.96 -8.91 -41.63
N LEU A 174 1.96 -8.09 -41.25
CA LEU A 174 2.68 -7.23 -42.19
C LEU A 174 3.72 -8.00 -43.02
N LYS A 175 4.05 -9.25 -42.64
CA LYS A 175 4.98 -10.11 -43.38
C LYS A 175 4.31 -10.94 -44.48
N THR A 176 2.98 -10.99 -44.51
CA THR A 176 2.22 -11.75 -45.51
C THR A 176 1.15 -10.82 -46.08
N SER A 177 1.58 -9.96 -47.00
CA SER A 177 0.67 -9.29 -47.92
C SER A 177 -0.10 -10.33 -48.72
N SER A 178 -1.38 -10.52 -48.39
CA SER A 178 -2.35 -11.18 -49.24
C SER A 178 -3.73 -10.56 -48.97
N GLU A 179 -4.39 -10.25 -50.07
CA GLU A 179 -5.58 -9.44 -50.23
C GLU A 179 -6.79 -10.00 -49.48
N GLY A 180 -7.50 -9.15 -48.72
CA GLY A 180 -8.78 -9.51 -48.12
C GLY A 180 -8.99 -9.01 -46.68
N SER A 181 -9.21 -7.70 -46.54
CA SER A 181 -9.92 -7.03 -45.42
C SER A 181 -9.89 -7.69 -44.03
N SER A 182 -8.79 -7.51 -43.30
CA SER A 182 -8.70 -7.84 -41.86
C SER A 182 -8.63 -6.57 -40.99
N TYR A 183 -9.42 -5.55 -41.32
CA TYR A 183 -9.50 -4.31 -40.54
C TYR A 183 -10.84 -4.12 -39.79
N TRP A 184 -11.77 -5.07 -39.92
CA TRP A 184 -13.07 -5.01 -39.22
C TRP A 184 -12.92 -5.01 -37.69
N TYR A 185 -11.91 -5.72 -37.17
CA TYR A 185 -11.62 -5.77 -35.73
C TYR A 185 -11.17 -4.41 -35.20
N PHE A 186 -10.39 -3.66 -35.98
CA PHE A 186 -9.95 -2.32 -35.61
C PHE A 186 -11.13 -1.35 -35.56
N GLY A 187 -12.00 -1.35 -36.59
CA GLY A 187 -13.20 -0.51 -36.61
C GLY A 187 -14.14 -0.80 -35.44
N ARG A 188 -14.35 -2.09 -35.13
CA ARG A 188 -15.13 -2.52 -33.95
C ARG A 188 -14.51 -2.01 -32.65
N HIS A 189 -13.20 -2.15 -32.49
CA HIS A 189 -12.49 -1.71 -31.28
C HIS A 189 -12.59 -0.19 -31.08
N VAL A 190 -12.41 0.60 -32.14
CA VAL A 190 -12.55 2.06 -32.09
C VAL A 190 -13.98 2.44 -31.67
N THR A 191 -14.98 1.78 -32.24
CA THR A 191 -16.39 2.03 -31.93
C THR A 191 -16.72 1.71 -30.47
N GLU A 192 -16.25 0.56 -29.96
CA GLU A 192 -16.41 0.18 -28.55
C GLU A 192 -15.73 1.17 -27.59
N ARG A 193 -14.57 1.73 -27.97
CA ARG A 193 -13.89 2.76 -27.17
C ARG A 193 -14.64 4.08 -27.17
N LEU A 194 -15.17 4.54 -28.31
CA LEU A 194 -15.94 5.78 -28.38
C LEU A 194 -17.26 5.70 -27.61
N ASN A 195 -17.95 4.56 -27.69
CA ASN A 195 -19.21 4.33 -26.94
C ASN A 195 -19.01 4.27 -25.42
N ALA A 196 -17.81 3.94 -24.95
CA ALA A 196 -17.47 3.93 -23.53
C ALA A 196 -17.10 5.33 -22.97
N MET A 197 -17.01 6.36 -23.83
CA MET A 197 -16.70 7.73 -23.45
C MET A 197 -17.97 8.57 -23.25
N ARG A 198 -17.84 9.72 -22.59
CA ARG A 198 -18.93 10.71 -22.55
C ARG A 198 -19.11 11.32 -23.94
N SER A 199 -20.32 11.75 -24.27
CA SER A 199 -20.67 12.25 -25.61
C SER A 199 -19.75 13.37 -26.12
N ILE A 200 -19.31 14.25 -25.23
CA ILE A 200 -18.39 15.35 -25.56
C ILE A 200 -16.98 14.81 -25.87
N ASP A 201 -16.47 13.92 -25.02
CA ASP A 201 -15.15 13.30 -25.16
C ASP A 201 -15.07 12.43 -26.43
N ALA A 202 -16.14 11.67 -26.72
CA ALA A 202 -16.26 10.84 -27.92
C ALA A 202 -16.27 11.69 -29.21
N LYS A 203 -16.95 12.85 -29.20
CA LYS A 203 -16.99 13.76 -30.35
C LYS A 203 -15.61 14.36 -30.63
N CYS A 204 -14.89 14.80 -29.60
CA CYS A 204 -13.53 15.31 -29.74
C CYS A 204 -12.57 14.24 -30.27
N ALA A 205 -12.60 13.04 -29.69
CA ALA A 205 -11.77 11.92 -30.14
C ALA A 205 -12.11 11.51 -31.60
N GLY A 206 -13.38 11.50 -31.98
CA GLY A 206 -13.81 11.20 -33.35
C GLY A 206 -13.31 12.23 -34.36
N GLN A 207 -13.33 13.52 -34.02
CA GLN A 207 -12.80 14.59 -34.86
C GLN A 207 -11.26 14.49 -35.04
N GLU A 208 -10.53 14.11 -33.99
CA GLU A 208 -9.09 13.86 -34.09
C GLU A 208 -8.77 12.66 -34.98
N ILE A 209 -9.54 11.56 -34.85
CA ILE A 209 -9.37 10.38 -35.71
C ILE A 209 -9.60 10.74 -37.18
N LEU A 210 -10.67 11.48 -37.50
CA LEU A 210 -10.95 11.93 -38.86
C LEU A 210 -9.83 12.83 -39.40
N LYS A 211 -9.34 13.77 -38.60
CA LYS A 211 -8.24 14.65 -38.97
C LYS A 211 -6.94 13.90 -39.26
N LEU A 212 -6.67 12.81 -38.53
CA LEU A 212 -5.51 11.95 -38.77
C LEU A 212 -5.66 11.13 -40.06
N LEU A 213 -6.89 10.71 -40.40
CA LEU A 213 -7.16 10.00 -41.65
C LEU A 213 -7.00 10.94 -42.86
N GLU A 214 -7.58 12.15 -42.79
CA GLU A 214 -7.45 13.17 -43.84
C GLU A 214 -6.01 13.67 -44.01
N GLY A 215 -5.23 13.75 -42.92
CA GLY A 215 -3.81 14.12 -42.97
C GLY A 215 -2.92 13.07 -43.67
N ASN A 216 -3.34 11.80 -43.67
CA ASN A 216 -2.60 10.72 -44.32
C ASN A 216 -2.85 10.68 -45.84
N GLU A 217 -4.02 11.10 -46.31
CA GLU A 217 -4.32 11.16 -47.76
C GLU A 217 -3.46 12.23 -48.46
N ASN A 218 -3.26 13.39 -47.82
CA ASN A 218 -2.37 14.45 -48.34
C ASN A 218 -0.89 14.07 -48.32
N SER A 219 -0.50 13.10 -47.48
CA SER A 219 0.89 12.62 -47.39
C SER A 219 1.22 11.59 -48.47
N GLN A 220 0.22 10.87 -48.99
CA GLN A 220 0.43 9.92 -50.09
C GLN A 220 0.48 10.62 -51.47
N LEU A 221 -0.26 11.71 -51.67
CA LEU A 221 -0.26 12.47 -52.93
C LEU A 221 1.06 13.23 -53.20
N ASN A 222 1.84 13.58 -52.18
CA ASN A 222 3.13 14.26 -52.34
C ASN A 222 4.32 13.32 -52.59
N SER A 223 4.10 12.00 -52.64
CA SER A 223 5.16 11.00 -52.90
C SER A 223 5.15 10.42 -54.32
N LEU A 224 4.21 10.85 -55.17
CA LEU A 224 4.06 10.42 -56.57
C LEU A 224 4.31 11.57 -57.57
N GLY A 225 4.83 12.71 -57.11
CA GLY A 225 5.17 13.87 -57.91
C GLY A 225 6.64 14.28 -57.76
N SER A 226 7.57 13.41 -58.16
CA SER A 226 8.96 13.75 -58.50
C SER A 226 9.48 12.73 -59.51
#